data_AF-A0A4Y2PYB9-F1
#
_entry.id   AF-A0A4Y2PYB9-F1
#
_cell.length_a   1.000
_cell.length_b   1.000
_cell.length_c   1.000
_cell.angle_alpha   90.00
_cell.angle_beta   90.00
_cell.angle_gamma   90.00
#
_symmetry.space_group_name_H-M   'P 1'
#
loop_
_entity.id
_entity.type
_entity.pdbx_description
1 polymer ?
#
loop_
_entity_poly.entity_id
_entity_poly.type
_entity_poly.pdbx_seq_one_letter_code
_entity_poly.pdbx_strand_id
1 'polypeptide(L)'
;MLAFLDEMADQLDKNATKNGDFHNIPAPKNHLKNILRKIAINKWQHKWTTGETGRPVFNIIPKVSTNPVSWSREQILFTTGHGAFPNYLKWFKLHNSDLCACGKIGTPFHFATFCHLTSAFQFTKTREDLTSILWQNLLDNKLSRLKISRLMSFLIEHEDLNKFQQDQNKVTNSDSSSDSETVSLHPTSQHV
;
A
#
# COMPACT_ATOMS: atom_id res chain seq x y z
N MET A 1 -5.46 -18.49 -1.39
CA MET A 1 -6.44 -19.49 -1.88
C MET A 1 -6.01 -20.91 -1.52
N LEU A 2 -4.75 -21.31 -1.76
CA LEU A 2 -4.23 -22.64 -1.39
C LEU A 2 -4.32 -22.95 0.12
N ALA A 3 -3.80 -22.06 0.97
CA ALA A 3 -3.81 -22.27 2.43
C ALA A 3 -5.20 -22.51 3.06
N PHE A 4 -6.27 -22.00 2.44
CA PHE A 4 -7.64 -22.19 2.94
C PHE A 4 -8.31 -23.43 2.36
N LEU A 5 -7.87 -23.92 1.20
CA LEU A 5 -8.29 -25.22 0.69
C LEU A 5 -7.75 -26.34 1.59
N ASP A 6 -6.52 -26.17 2.08
CA ASP A 6 -5.91 -27.08 3.05
C ASP A 6 -6.67 -27.02 4.39
N GLU A 7 -6.98 -25.83 4.90
CA GLU A 7 -7.75 -25.71 6.15
C GLU A 7 -9.19 -26.23 6.03
N MET A 8 -9.85 -26.07 4.89
CA MET A 8 -11.18 -26.65 4.65
C MET A 8 -11.10 -28.16 4.45
N ALA A 9 -10.03 -28.68 3.85
CA ALA A 9 -9.79 -30.12 3.75
C ALA A 9 -9.61 -30.72 5.14
N ASP A 10 -8.82 -30.08 6.01
CA ASP A 10 -8.62 -30.50 7.41
C ASP A 10 -9.93 -30.50 8.22
N GLN A 11 -10.78 -29.49 8.02
CA GLN A 11 -12.09 -29.43 8.70
C GLN A 11 -13.05 -30.52 8.21
N LEU A 12 -13.00 -30.85 6.91
CA LEU A 12 -13.81 -31.94 6.35
C LEU A 12 -13.31 -33.30 6.82
N ASP A 13 -11.99 -33.49 6.90
CA ASP A 13 -11.37 -34.73 7.38
C ASP A 13 -11.73 -34.99 8.85
N LYS A 14 -11.62 -33.96 9.70
CA LYS A 14 -12.05 -34.00 11.12
C LYS A 14 -13.53 -34.33 11.31
N ASN A 15 -14.39 -33.90 10.40
CA ASN A 15 -15.83 -34.18 10.46
C ASN A 15 -16.16 -35.60 9.94
N ALA A 16 -15.42 -36.10 8.96
CA ALA A 16 -15.57 -37.46 8.44
C ALA A 16 -15.15 -38.53 9.46
N THR A 17 -14.15 -38.26 10.30
CA THR A 17 -13.73 -39.20 11.36
C THR A 17 -14.78 -39.35 12.48
N LYS A 18 -15.66 -38.36 12.68
CA LYS A 18 -16.69 -38.38 13.74
C LYS A 18 -17.96 -39.16 13.37
N ASN A 19 -18.30 -39.21 12.09
CA ASN A 19 -19.52 -39.86 11.60
C ASN A 19 -19.11 -41.04 10.71
N GLY A 20 -18.67 -42.13 11.35
CA GLY A 20 -18.24 -43.33 10.66
C GLY A 20 -19.37 -44.00 9.90
N ASP A 21 -19.55 -43.60 8.64
CA ASP A 21 -20.17 -44.43 7.60
C ASP A 21 -19.44 -44.15 6.29
N PHE A 22 -18.56 -45.08 5.90
CA PHE A 22 -17.87 -45.04 4.61
C PHE A 22 -18.82 -45.50 3.50
N HIS A 23 -19.80 -44.65 3.17
CA HIS A 23 -20.49 -44.78 1.90
C HIS A 23 -19.57 -44.26 0.79
N ASN A 24 -19.03 -45.22 0.04
CA ASN A 24 -18.22 -45.01 -1.14
C ASN A 24 -19.07 -44.34 -2.21
N ILE A 25 -19.09 -43.01 -2.25
CA ILE A 25 -19.67 -42.26 -3.37
C ILE A 25 -18.56 -42.14 -4.42
N PRO A 26 -18.65 -42.83 -5.58
CA PRO A 26 -17.73 -42.59 -6.68
C PRO A 26 -18.17 -41.31 -7.40
N ALA A 27 -18.21 -40.19 -6.67
CA ALA A 27 -18.30 -38.90 -7.30
C ALA A 27 -16.99 -38.72 -8.08
N PRO A 28 -17.04 -38.52 -9.41
CA PRO A 28 -15.84 -38.27 -10.19
C PRO A 28 -15.05 -37.15 -9.50
N LYS A 29 -13.72 -37.28 -9.37
CA LYS A 29 -12.88 -36.28 -8.66
C LYS A 29 -13.18 -34.84 -9.11
N ASN A 30 -13.53 -34.65 -10.39
CA ASN A 30 -13.94 -33.36 -10.95
C ASN A 30 -15.25 -32.81 -10.35
N HIS A 31 -16.22 -33.67 -10.04
CA HIS A 31 -17.47 -33.31 -9.38
C HIS A 31 -17.20 -32.74 -7.97
N LEU A 32 -16.41 -33.45 -7.16
CA LEU A 32 -15.99 -32.98 -5.83
C LEU A 32 -15.19 -31.68 -5.91
N LYS A 33 -14.23 -31.57 -6.84
CA LYS A 33 -13.48 -30.33 -7.07
C LYS A 33 -14.39 -29.16 -7.43
N ASN A 34 -15.43 -29.39 -8.24
CA ASN A 34 -16.39 -28.34 -8.59
C ASN A 34 -17.25 -27.91 -7.39
N ILE A 35 -17.70 -28.87 -6.55
CA ILE A 35 -18.43 -28.55 -5.33
C ILE A 35 -17.56 -27.70 -4.40
N LEU A 36 -16.33 -28.13 -4.11
CA LEU A 36 -15.39 -27.41 -3.25
C LEU A 36 -15.09 -26.01 -3.79
N ARG A 37 -14.88 -25.88 -5.10
CA ARG A 37 -14.68 -24.57 -5.76
C ARG A 37 -15.88 -23.65 -5.55
N LYS A 38 -17.11 -24.14 -5.73
CA LYS A 38 -18.34 -23.34 -5.52
C LYS A 38 -18.47 -22.87 -4.07
N ILE A 39 -18.26 -23.77 -3.10
CA ILE A 39 -18.29 -23.44 -1.68
C ILE A 39 -17.25 -22.36 -1.36
N ALA A 40 -16.01 -22.54 -1.84
CA ALA A 40 -14.93 -21.59 -1.63
C ALA A 40 -15.24 -20.20 -2.22
N ILE A 41 -15.69 -20.14 -3.48
CA ILE A 41 -16.05 -18.87 -4.14
C ILE A 41 -17.17 -18.18 -3.36
N ASN A 42 -18.22 -18.89 -2.95
CA ASN A 42 -19.34 -18.28 -2.21
C ASN A 42 -18.89 -17.72 -0.85
N LYS A 43 -18.07 -18.47 -0.10
CA LYS A 43 -17.53 -18.01 1.19
C LYS A 43 -16.61 -16.80 1.02
N TRP A 44 -15.78 -16.79 -0.02
CA TRP A 44 -14.94 -15.64 -0.35
C TRP A 44 -15.76 -14.43 -0.80
N GLN A 45 -16.75 -14.63 -1.65
CA GLN A 45 -17.65 -13.57 -2.08
C GLN A 45 -18.37 -12.95 -0.90
N HIS A 46 -18.87 -13.76 0.05
CA HIS A 46 -19.51 -13.25 1.25
C HIS A 46 -18.56 -12.36 2.05
N LYS A 47 -17.35 -12.84 2.36
CA LYS A 47 -16.32 -12.03 3.06
C LYS A 47 -15.95 -10.77 2.27
N TRP A 48 -15.83 -10.87 0.96
CA TRP A 48 -15.48 -9.75 0.09
C TRP A 48 -16.54 -8.66 0.09
N THR A 49 -17.82 -9.05 0.10
CA THR A 49 -18.96 -8.14 0.17
C THR A 49 -19.14 -7.53 1.57
N THR A 50 -18.92 -8.28 2.66
CA THR A 50 -19.22 -7.81 4.02
C THR A 50 -18.04 -7.23 4.81
N GLY A 51 -16.79 -7.49 4.42
CA GLY A 51 -15.62 -6.96 5.12
C GLY A 51 -15.48 -5.43 5.10
N GLU A 52 -14.34 -4.90 5.53
CA GLU A 52 -14.02 -3.47 5.42
C GLU A 52 -12.67 -3.20 4.74
N THR A 53 -11.82 -4.23 4.64
CA THR A 53 -10.52 -4.16 4.00
C THR A 53 -10.65 -4.18 2.47
N GLY A 54 -9.84 -3.38 1.77
CA GLY A 54 -9.78 -3.40 0.31
C GLY A 54 -11.02 -2.83 -0.38
N ARG A 55 -11.82 -2.01 0.32
CA ARG A 55 -13.04 -1.37 -0.23
C ARG A 55 -12.83 -0.57 -1.51
N PRO A 56 -11.72 0.17 -1.70
CA PRO A 56 -11.43 0.78 -3.00
C PRO A 56 -11.35 -0.25 -4.14
N VAL A 57 -10.72 -1.41 -3.89
CA VAL A 57 -10.59 -2.51 -4.86
C VAL A 57 -11.92 -3.22 -5.09
N PHE A 58 -12.76 -3.35 -4.05
CA PHE A 58 -14.11 -3.94 -4.16
C PHE A 58 -14.98 -3.20 -5.18
N ASN A 59 -14.90 -1.88 -5.22
CA ASN A 59 -15.67 -1.08 -6.20
C ASN A 59 -15.28 -1.38 -7.65
N ILE A 60 -14.06 -1.88 -7.88
CA ILE A 60 -13.55 -2.21 -9.22
C ILE A 60 -13.79 -3.69 -9.54
N ILE A 61 -13.52 -4.58 -8.59
CA ILE A 61 -13.71 -6.03 -8.74
C ILE A 61 -14.68 -6.50 -7.65
N PRO A 62 -16.00 -6.28 -7.82
CA PRO A 62 -16.99 -6.64 -6.79
C PRO A 62 -17.22 -8.15 -6.69
N LYS A 63 -16.90 -8.90 -7.76
CA LYS A 63 -17.09 -10.34 -7.85
C LYS A 63 -15.77 -11.09 -7.72
N VAL A 64 -15.73 -12.03 -6.78
CA VAL A 64 -14.65 -12.99 -6.64
C VAL A 64 -14.69 -13.96 -7.81
N SER A 65 -13.55 -14.14 -8.47
CA SER A 65 -13.37 -15.06 -9.58
C SER A 65 -12.07 -15.83 -9.41
N THR A 66 -12.01 -17.05 -9.96
CA THR A 66 -10.77 -17.81 -10.08
C THR A 66 -9.95 -17.40 -11.31
N ASN A 67 -10.55 -16.66 -12.23
CA ASN A 67 -9.83 -16.14 -13.39
C ASN A 67 -9.00 -14.93 -12.95
N PRO A 68 -7.70 -14.90 -13.26
CA PRO A 68 -6.88 -13.74 -12.96
C PRO A 68 -7.37 -12.52 -13.73
N VAL A 69 -7.31 -11.37 -13.10
CA VAL A 69 -7.58 -10.09 -13.76
C VAL A 69 -6.37 -9.75 -14.64
N SER A 70 -6.60 -9.26 -15.85
CA SER A 70 -5.55 -8.91 -16.82
C SER A 70 -4.86 -7.58 -16.49
N TRP A 71 -4.41 -7.43 -15.25
CA TRP A 71 -3.71 -6.26 -14.74
C TRP A 71 -2.21 -6.50 -14.66
N SER A 72 -1.42 -5.48 -14.99
CA SER A 72 0.04 -5.53 -14.79
C SER A 72 0.40 -5.40 -13.31
N ARG A 73 1.64 -5.73 -12.95
CA ARG A 73 2.16 -5.56 -11.59
C ARG A 73 1.97 -4.12 -11.10
N GLU A 74 2.25 -3.15 -11.97
CA GLU A 74 2.12 -1.71 -11.71
C GLU A 74 0.67 -1.34 -11.39
N GLN A 75 -0.29 -1.86 -12.17
CA GLN A 75 -1.71 -1.61 -11.95
C GLN A 75 -2.17 -2.20 -10.62
N ILE A 76 -1.68 -3.39 -10.25
CA ILE A 76 -1.97 -4.01 -8.95
C ILE A 76 -1.40 -3.15 -7.81
N LEU A 77 -0.16 -2.70 -7.90
CA LEU A 77 0.47 -1.85 -6.88
C LEU A 77 -0.28 -0.53 -6.70
N PHE A 78 -0.61 0.15 -7.80
CA PHE A 78 -1.36 1.40 -7.78
C PHE A 78 -2.74 1.26 -7.12
N THR A 79 -3.50 0.23 -7.51
CA THR A 79 -4.88 0.02 -7.03
C THR A 79 -4.95 -0.43 -5.57
N THR A 80 -3.98 -1.22 -5.14
CA THR A 80 -3.88 -1.66 -3.74
C THR A 80 -3.18 -0.61 -2.86
N GLY A 81 -2.66 0.46 -3.46
CA GLY A 81 -1.84 1.45 -2.78
C GLY A 81 -0.52 0.91 -2.24
N HIS A 82 -0.04 -0.21 -2.76
CA HIS A 82 1.24 -0.81 -2.39
C HIS A 82 2.38 -0.25 -3.24
N GLY A 83 3.61 -0.38 -2.73
CA GLY A 83 4.84 0.04 -3.42
C GLY A 83 5.48 1.24 -2.74
N ALA A 84 6.19 2.05 -3.52
CA ALA A 84 6.96 3.21 -3.06
C ALA A 84 6.09 4.42 -2.66
N PHE A 85 4.87 4.20 -2.15
CA PHE A 85 3.99 5.25 -1.68
C PHE A 85 4.29 5.59 -0.22
N PRO A 86 4.65 6.84 0.13
CA PRO A 86 4.96 7.22 1.50
C PRO A 86 3.89 6.82 2.52
N ASN A 87 2.60 6.98 2.17
CA ASN A 87 1.49 6.60 3.05
C ASN A 87 1.50 5.10 3.39
N TYR A 88 1.78 4.26 2.40
CA TYR A 88 1.89 2.81 2.58
C TYR A 88 3.15 2.43 3.37
N LEU A 89 4.28 3.03 3.05
CA LEU A 89 5.56 2.76 3.73
C LEU A 89 5.50 3.14 5.22
N LYS A 90 4.85 4.25 5.57
CA LYS A 90 4.61 4.63 6.97
C LYS A 90 3.75 3.61 7.70
N TRP A 91 2.66 3.16 7.06
CA TRP A 91 1.77 2.17 7.64
C TRP A 91 2.50 0.84 7.93
N PHE A 92 3.42 0.44 7.06
CA PHE A 92 4.30 -0.73 7.25
C PHE A 92 5.53 -0.47 8.13
N LYS A 93 5.65 0.73 8.71
CA LYS A 93 6.80 1.13 9.55
C LYS A 93 8.15 1.03 8.83
N LEU A 94 8.15 1.14 7.50
CA LEU A 94 9.35 1.19 6.66
C LEU A 94 9.85 2.63 6.44
N HIS A 95 9.01 3.62 6.74
CA HIS A 95 9.35 5.03 6.65
C HIS A 95 8.70 5.81 7.80
N ASN A 96 9.32 6.94 8.19
CA ASN A 96 8.85 7.74 9.33
C ASN A 96 7.74 8.75 8.96
N SER A 97 7.54 9.00 7.67
CA SER A 97 6.59 9.99 7.15
C SER A 97 5.73 9.41 6.04
N ASP A 98 4.47 9.83 6.00
CA ASP A 98 3.48 9.54 4.96
C ASP A 98 3.46 10.64 3.88
N LEU A 99 4.37 11.61 3.98
CA LEU A 99 4.45 12.73 3.08
C LEU A 99 5.31 12.41 1.85
N CYS A 100 4.80 12.79 0.70
CA CYS A 100 5.56 12.94 -0.54
C CYS A 100 6.52 14.14 -0.42
N ALA A 101 7.59 14.15 -1.22
CA ALA A 101 8.53 15.27 -1.30
C ALA A 101 7.86 16.63 -1.58
N CYS A 102 6.65 16.63 -2.17
CA CYS A 102 5.85 17.85 -2.36
C CYS A 102 5.14 18.35 -1.08
N GLY A 103 5.28 17.67 0.06
CA GLY A 103 4.70 18.03 1.36
C GLY A 103 3.25 17.58 1.58
N LYS A 104 2.63 16.83 0.66
CA LYS A 104 1.28 16.25 0.81
C LYS A 104 1.35 14.75 1.06
N ILE A 105 0.27 14.16 1.56
CA ILE A 105 0.21 12.71 1.82
C ILE A 105 0.42 11.93 0.51
N GLY A 106 1.48 11.11 0.47
CA GLY A 106 1.91 10.34 -0.69
C GLY A 106 1.04 9.11 -0.93
N THR A 107 -0.20 9.32 -1.33
CA THR A 107 -1.14 8.27 -1.77
C THR A 107 -1.08 8.08 -3.29
N PRO A 108 -1.50 6.92 -3.83
CA PRO A 108 -1.67 6.74 -5.27
C PRO A 108 -2.53 7.84 -5.91
N PHE A 109 -3.60 8.23 -5.22
CA PHE A 109 -4.50 9.28 -5.67
C PHE A 109 -3.79 10.62 -5.82
N HIS A 110 -2.99 10.99 -4.83
CA HIS A 110 -2.21 12.22 -4.86
C HIS A 110 -1.27 12.27 -6.08
N PHE A 111 -0.50 11.21 -6.34
CA PHE A 111 0.38 11.15 -7.50
C PHE A 111 -0.38 11.16 -8.83
N ALA A 112 -1.58 10.61 -8.86
CA ALA A 112 -2.39 10.54 -10.08
C ALA A 112 -3.16 11.82 -10.40
N THR A 113 -3.27 12.78 -9.47
CA THR A 113 -4.18 13.94 -9.63
C THR A 113 -3.63 15.28 -9.17
N PHE A 114 -2.75 15.33 -8.17
CA PHE A 114 -2.36 16.58 -7.51
C PHE A 114 -0.86 16.81 -7.36
N CYS A 115 -0.03 15.77 -7.43
CA CYS A 115 1.40 15.91 -7.21
C CYS A 115 2.08 16.57 -8.40
N HIS A 116 2.67 17.75 -8.19
CA HIS A 116 3.37 18.46 -9.26
C HIS A 116 4.58 17.67 -9.80
N LEU A 117 5.18 16.79 -8.99
CA LEU A 117 6.29 15.92 -9.40
C LEU A 117 5.88 14.89 -10.46
N THR A 118 4.59 14.58 -10.56
CA THR A 118 4.03 13.63 -11.53
C THR A 118 3.08 14.30 -12.52
N SER A 119 3.24 15.60 -12.77
CA SER A 119 2.35 16.39 -13.64
C SER A 119 2.11 15.76 -15.02
N ALA A 120 3.13 15.14 -15.63
CA ALA A 120 3.01 14.45 -16.92
C ALA A 120 2.02 13.26 -16.91
N PHE A 121 1.77 12.69 -15.74
CA PHE A 121 0.95 11.51 -15.53
C PHE A 121 -0.42 11.80 -14.90
N GLN A 122 -0.73 13.07 -14.61
CA GLN A 122 -1.97 13.42 -13.93
C GLN A 122 -3.21 13.18 -14.80
N PHE A 123 -4.27 12.66 -14.18
CA PHE A 123 -5.60 12.58 -14.76
C PHE A 123 -6.38 13.87 -14.49
N THR A 124 -7.40 14.14 -15.32
CA THR A 124 -8.26 15.30 -15.15
C THR A 124 -8.86 15.32 -13.75
N LYS A 125 -8.69 16.46 -13.06
CA LYS A 125 -9.20 16.67 -11.72
C LYS A 125 -10.71 16.43 -11.69
N THR A 126 -11.15 15.41 -10.95
CA THR A 126 -12.55 15.27 -10.56
C THR A 126 -12.75 15.89 -9.19
N ARG A 127 -14.00 16.25 -8.88
CA ARG A 127 -14.37 16.65 -7.52
C ARG A 127 -14.05 15.50 -6.54
N GLU A 128 -13.66 15.86 -5.31
CA GLU A 128 -13.19 14.93 -4.27
C GLU A 128 -14.24 13.85 -3.91
N ASP A 129 -15.52 14.20 -4.07
CA ASP A 129 -16.70 13.35 -3.85
C ASP A 129 -16.87 12.21 -4.86
N LEU A 130 -16.12 12.20 -5.97
CA LEU A 130 -16.20 11.18 -7.03
C LEU A 130 -14.98 10.24 -7.08
N THR A 131 -14.19 10.21 -6.01
CA THR A 131 -12.95 9.41 -5.96
C THR A 131 -13.17 7.95 -6.34
N SER A 132 -14.17 7.26 -5.79
CA SER A 132 -14.46 5.85 -6.09
C SER A 132 -14.86 5.61 -7.55
N ILE A 133 -15.69 6.49 -8.12
CA ILE A 133 -16.15 6.42 -9.52
C ILE A 133 -14.98 6.71 -10.47
N LEU A 134 -14.13 7.68 -10.12
CA LEU A 134 -12.91 7.97 -10.88
C LEU A 134 -12.01 6.72 -10.95
N TRP A 135 -11.76 6.07 -9.82
CA TRP A 135 -10.92 4.87 -9.76
C TRP A 135 -11.42 3.74 -10.67
N GLN A 136 -12.73 3.53 -10.70
CA GLN A 136 -13.34 2.53 -11.58
C GLN A 136 -13.12 2.88 -13.06
N ASN A 137 -13.42 4.12 -13.46
CA ASN A 137 -13.24 4.59 -14.83
C ASN A 137 -11.77 4.52 -15.29
N LEU A 138 -10.81 4.81 -14.40
CA LEU A 138 -9.38 4.75 -14.72
C LEU A 138 -8.89 3.33 -15.03
N LEU A 139 -9.49 2.32 -14.42
CA LEU A 139 -9.05 0.93 -14.57
C LEU A 139 -9.82 0.19 -15.67
N ASP A 140 -11.04 0.62 -15.96
CA ASP A 140 -11.81 0.10 -17.09
C ASP A 140 -11.26 0.63 -18.43
N ASN A 141 -10.68 1.83 -18.44
CA ASN A 141 -10.11 2.42 -19.64
C ASN A 141 -8.67 1.94 -19.91
N LYS A 142 -8.43 1.38 -21.11
CA LYS A 142 -7.10 0.87 -21.54
C LYS A 142 -6.01 1.94 -21.55
N LEU A 143 -6.29 3.16 -22.02
CA LEU A 143 -5.32 4.24 -22.06
C LEU A 143 -4.97 4.73 -20.65
N SER A 144 -5.98 4.85 -19.80
CA SER A 144 -5.78 5.18 -18.38
C SER A 144 -4.93 4.13 -17.67
N ARG A 145 -5.18 2.84 -17.90
CA ARG A 145 -4.33 1.75 -17.38
C ARG A 145 -2.88 1.83 -17.85
N LEU A 146 -2.64 2.19 -19.12
CA LEU A 146 -1.27 2.40 -19.62
C LEU A 146 -0.61 3.60 -18.96
N LYS A 147 -1.35 4.69 -18.74
CA LYS A 147 -0.85 5.88 -18.05
C LYS A 147 -0.55 5.60 -16.57
N ILE A 148 -1.38 4.80 -15.89
CA ILE A 148 -1.10 4.27 -14.54
C ILE A 148 0.18 3.44 -14.53
N SER A 149 0.33 2.50 -15.47
CA SER A 149 1.54 1.68 -15.54
C SER A 149 2.79 2.54 -15.68
N ARG A 150 2.77 3.56 -16.56
CA ARG A 150 3.90 4.49 -16.72
C ARG A 150 4.18 5.33 -15.48
N LEU A 151 3.13 5.84 -14.83
CA LEU A 151 3.26 6.56 -13.55
C LEU A 151 3.96 5.68 -12.52
N MET A 152 3.52 4.43 -12.38
CA MET A 152 4.08 3.51 -11.40
C MET A 152 5.53 3.13 -11.72
N SER A 153 5.87 2.88 -12.99
CA SER A 153 7.26 2.66 -13.39
C SER A 153 8.12 3.86 -13.01
N PHE A 154 7.67 5.08 -13.32
CA PHE A 154 8.36 6.31 -12.92
C PHE A 154 8.55 6.40 -11.39
N LEU A 155 7.52 6.10 -10.61
CA LEU A 155 7.62 6.13 -9.14
C LEU A 155 8.57 5.05 -8.59
N ILE A 156 8.65 3.89 -9.24
CA ILE A 156 9.56 2.81 -8.83
C ILE A 156 11.01 3.17 -9.16
N GLU A 157 11.26 3.77 -10.33
CA GLU A 157 12.59 4.17 -10.78
C GLU A 157 13.14 5.39 -10.01
N HIS A 158 12.24 6.25 -9.51
CA HIS A 158 12.57 7.48 -8.79
C HIS A 158 12.05 7.44 -7.35
N GLU A 159 12.28 6.34 -6.64
CA GLU A 159 11.75 6.13 -5.28
C GLU A 159 12.26 7.17 -4.27
N ASP A 160 13.46 7.71 -4.47
CA ASP A 160 14.07 8.78 -3.69
C ASP A 160 13.31 10.12 -3.81
N LEU A 161 12.87 10.48 -5.03
CA LEU A 161 12.11 11.70 -5.30
C LEU A 161 10.69 11.67 -4.72
N ASN A 162 10.20 10.49 -4.37
CA ASN A 162 8.83 10.31 -3.88
C ASN A 162 8.71 10.56 -2.38
N LYS A 163 9.82 10.61 -1.64
CA LYS A 163 9.83 10.65 -0.17
C LYS A 163 10.24 12.02 0.33
N PHE A 164 9.48 12.55 1.29
CA PHE A 164 9.90 13.74 2.01
C PHE A 164 11.13 13.41 2.86
N GLN A 165 12.29 13.99 2.51
CA GLN A 165 13.47 13.94 3.35
C GLN A 165 13.34 15.02 4.43
N GLN A 166 13.30 14.60 5.70
CA GLN A 166 13.60 15.53 6.78
C GLN A 166 15.12 15.65 6.84
N ASP A 167 15.65 16.83 6.53
CA ASP A 167 17.02 17.17 6.89
C ASP A 167 17.18 16.93 8.40
N GLN A 168 18.17 16.13 8.79
CA GLN A 168 18.63 16.07 10.17
C GLN A 168 19.37 17.35 10.54
N ASN A 169 18.68 18.49 10.56
CA ASN A 169 19.18 19.69 11.22
C ASN A 169 18.61 19.73 12.64
N LYS A 170 19.11 18.84 13.50
CA LYS A 170 19.01 19.00 14.95
C LYS A 170 20.30 19.64 15.46
N VAL A 171 20.28 20.96 15.45
CA VAL A 171 20.88 21.88 16.42
C VAL A 171 22.39 21.70 16.67
N THR A 172 23.15 22.55 16.00
CA THR A 172 24.36 23.18 16.55
C THR A 172 24.13 23.60 17.99
N ASN A 173 24.77 22.94 18.95
CA ASN A 173 25.14 23.56 20.21
C ASN A 173 26.65 23.42 20.36
N SER A 174 27.25 24.61 20.37
CA SER A 174 28.61 24.95 20.74
C SER A 174 29.17 24.16 21.91
N ASP A 175 30.38 23.62 21.71
CA ASP A 175 31.40 23.57 22.76
C ASP A 175 32.76 23.83 22.08
N SER A 176 33.03 25.12 21.84
CA SER A 176 34.37 25.61 21.57
C SER A 176 35.00 25.93 22.92
N SER A 177 35.89 25.04 23.38
CA SER A 177 36.77 25.24 24.52
C SER A 177 37.43 26.62 24.47
N SER A 178 37.26 27.39 25.55
CA SER A 178 37.99 28.64 25.78
C SER A 178 39.41 28.30 26.22
N ASP A 179 40.41 28.85 25.53
CA ASP A 179 41.74 29.09 26.09
C ASP A 179 42.35 30.28 25.36
N SER A 180 42.41 31.43 26.04
CA SER A 180 43.35 32.49 25.71
C SER A 180 43.88 33.12 26.99
N GLU A 181 45.08 32.68 27.36
CA GLU A 181 45.94 33.30 28.37
C GLU A 181 46.60 34.58 27.83
N THR A 182 47.00 35.41 28.82
CA THR A 182 47.87 36.59 28.79
C THR A 182 47.29 37.91 28.28
N VAL A 183 47.28 38.92 29.15
CA VAL A 183 48.36 39.92 29.28
C VAL A 183 48.22 40.64 30.63
N SER A 184 49.30 40.64 31.40
CA SER A 184 49.51 41.44 32.62
C SER A 184 49.62 42.93 32.31
N LEU A 185 49.22 43.79 33.25
CA LEU A 185 49.93 45.00 33.69
C LEU A 185 49.19 45.65 34.89
N HIS A 186 49.83 45.63 36.06
CA HIS A 186 49.59 46.53 37.21
C HIS A 186 50.41 47.84 36.95
N PRO A 187 50.21 49.03 37.59
CA PRO A 187 49.91 49.31 39.01
C PRO A 187 48.88 50.47 39.20
N THR A 188 48.47 51.03 40.35
CA THR A 188 48.98 51.12 41.73
C THR A 188 47.84 51.61 42.65
N SER A 189 47.85 51.16 43.91
CA SER A 189 47.43 51.82 45.18
C SER A 189 46.51 53.05 45.18
N GLN A 190 45.44 53.01 46.00
CA GLN A 190 45.32 53.83 47.22
C GLN A 190 44.17 53.32 48.12
N HIS A 191 44.54 52.91 49.33
CA HIS A 191 43.65 52.75 50.49
C HIS A 191 43.66 54.04 51.31
N VAL A 192 42.49 54.41 51.83
CA VAL A 192 42.33 54.96 53.20
C VAL A 192 41.65 53.87 54.01
#